data_AF-A0A953YA29-F1
#
_entry.id   AF-A0A953YA29-F1
#
_cell.length_a   1.000
_cell.length_b   1.000
_cell.length_c   1.000
_cell.angle_alpha   90.00
_cell.angle_beta   90.00
_cell.angle_gamma   90.00
#
_symmetry.space_group_name_H-M   'P 1'
#
loop_
_entity.id
_entity.type
_entity.pdbx_description
1 polymer ?
#
loop_
_entity_poly.entity_id
_entity_poly.type
_entity_poly.pdbx_seq_one_letter_code
_entity_poly.pdbx_strand_id
1 'polypeptide(L)' 'MDASSADLPSIGPYRVLECLGQGGAGAVYRCAGPGGRGVAVKLARLKAPDHALSF' A
#
# COMPACT_ATOMS: atom_id res chain seq x y z
N MET A 1 -4.06 -18.54 4.64
CA MET A 1 -2.80 -17.89 4.30
C MET A 1 -2.86 -17.43 2.86
N ASP A 2 -3.21 -16.18 2.58
CA ASP A 2 -2.87 -15.58 1.28
C ASP A 2 -2.90 -14.05 1.37
N ALA A 3 -1.72 -13.48 1.18
CA ALA A 3 -1.41 -12.13 0.73
C ALA A 3 0.11 -12.09 0.79
N SER A 4 0.74 -12.97 -0.01
CA SER A 4 2.19 -12.95 -0.15
C SER A 4 2.51 -11.63 -0.84
N SER A 5 2.83 -10.63 -0.03
CA SER A 5 3.33 -9.30 -0.38
C SER A 5 4.72 -9.34 -1.03
N ALA A 6 5.05 -10.42 -1.71
CA ALA A 6 6.16 -10.50 -2.65
C ALA A 6 5.59 -9.96 -3.98
N ASP A 7 5.91 -8.77 -4.46
CA ASP A 7 7.07 -7.92 -4.24
C ASP A 7 6.64 -6.46 -4.50
N LEU A 8 6.92 -5.50 -3.60
CA LEU A 8 6.74 -4.09 -3.93
C LEU A 8 8.08 -3.36 -4.00
N PRO A 9 8.90 -3.60 -5.04
CA PRO A 9 10.02 -2.72 -5.34
C PRO A 9 9.52 -1.32 -5.76
N SER A 10 8.27 -1.22 -6.24
CA SER A 10 7.63 0.04 -6.64
C SER A 10 6.11 0.04 -6.41
N ILE A 11 5.55 1.21 -6.08
CA ILE A 11 4.10 1.50 -6.05
C ILE A 11 3.84 2.54 -7.13
N GLY A 12 3.32 2.12 -8.30
CA GLY A 12 3.25 3.00 -9.46
C GLY A 12 4.64 3.61 -9.76
N PRO A 13 4.76 4.95 -9.90
CA PRO A 13 6.04 5.61 -10.19
C PRO A 13 6.97 5.76 -8.97
N TYR A 14 6.58 5.23 -7.80
CA TYR A 14 7.31 5.43 -6.54
C TYR A 14 8.10 4.17 -6.17
N ARG A 15 9.43 4.24 -6.15
CA ARG A 15 10.28 3.13 -5.70
C ARG A 15 10.26 3.03 -4.17
N VAL A 16 9.94 1.88 -3.61
CA VAL A 16 9.87 1.67 -2.15
C VAL A 16 11.28 1.62 -1.56
N LEU A 17 11.48 2.29 -0.42
CA LEU A 17 12.74 2.32 0.33
C LEU A 17 12.63 1.57 1.66
N GLU A 18 11.55 1.83 2.42
CA GLU A 18 11.29 1.19 3.72
C GLU A 18 9.79 1.28 4.08
N CYS A 19 9.32 0.37 4.93
CA CYS A 19 8.00 0.47 5.56
C CYS A 19 8.09 1.35 6.81
N LEU A 20 7.27 2.41 6.87
CA LEU A 20 7.23 3.34 8.00
C LEU A 20 6.20 2.93 9.06
N GLY A 21 5.18 2.15 8.67
CA GLY A 21 4.16 1.67 9.60
C GLY A 21 3.04 0.89 8.95
N GLN A 22 2.43 -0.01 9.71
CA GLN A 22 1.35 -0.87 9.25
C GLN A 22 0.26 -1.01 10.31
N GLY A 23 -1.01 -0.97 9.89
CA GLY A 23 -2.17 -1.14 10.76
C GLY A 23 -3.44 -1.54 10.01
N GLY A 24 -4.59 -1.50 10.69
CA GLY A 24 -5.87 -1.97 10.14
C GLY A 24 -6.29 -1.26 8.84
N ALA A 25 -5.98 0.03 8.71
CA ALA A 25 -6.28 0.82 7.51
C ALA A 25 -5.32 0.57 6.33
N GLY A 26 -4.23 -0.19 6.53
CA GLY A 26 -3.22 -0.46 5.51
C GLY A 26 -1.79 -0.15 5.96
N ALA A 27 -0.92 0.19 5.01
CA ALA A 27 0.52 0.38 5.24
C ALA A 27 1.03 1.71 4.66
N VAL A 28 2.07 2.27 5.28
CA VAL A 28 2.76 3.49 4.84
C VAL A 28 4.21 3.15 4.55
N TYR A 29 4.68 3.56 3.37
CA TYR A 29 6.05 3.34 2.91
C TYR A 29 6.75 4.66 2.64
N ARG A 30 8.05 4.72 2.91
CA ARG A 30 8.93 5.74 2.37
C ARG A 30 9.33 5.33 0.97
N CYS A 31 9.20 6.24 0.01
CA CYS A 31 9.52 5.99 -1.38
C CYS A 31 10.35 7.11 -2.00
N ALA A 32 11.06 6.79 -3.07
CA ALA A 32 11.59 7.77 -4.02
C ALA A 32 10.61 7.93 -5.18
N GLY A 33 10.09 9.14 -5.40
CA GLY A 33 9.26 9.48 -6.55
C GLY A 33 10.06 9.87 -7.79
N PRO A 34 9.36 10.21 -8.89
CA PRO A 34 9.99 10.75 -10.09
C PRO A 34 10.91 11.92 -9.77
N GLY A 35 12.13 11.90 -10.31
CA GLY A 35 13.15 12.91 -10.02
C GLY A 35 13.85 12.76 -8.67
N GLY A 36 13.65 11.65 -7.96
CA GLY A 36 14.37 11.34 -6.72
C GLY A 36 13.80 11.99 -5.46
N ARG A 37 12.65 12.68 -5.55
CA ARG A 37 11.99 13.29 -4.39
C ARG A 37 11.53 12.21 -3.40
N GLY A 38 11.90 12.36 -2.13
CA GLY A 38 11.39 11.52 -1.05
C GLY A 38 9.91 11.81 -0.74
N VAL A 39 9.09 10.76 -0.67
CA VAL A 39 7.66 10.85 -0.34
C VAL A 39 7.23 9.71 0.58
N ALA A 40 6.11 9.89 1.29
CA ALA A 40 5.41 8.82 1.99
C ALA A 40 4.19 8.38 1.16
N VAL A 41 4.06 7.08 0.90
CA VAL A 41 2.92 6.50 0.15
C VAL A 41 2.11 5.61 1.09
N LYS A 42 0.82 5.89 1.25
CA LYS A 42 -0.11 5.07 2.04
C LYS A 42 -0.95 4.19 1.13
N LEU A 43 -0.81 2.88 1.27
CA LEU A 43 -1.70 1.90 0.64
C LEU A 43 -2.85 1.60 1.59
N ALA A 44 -4.06 2.00 1.20
CA ALA A 44 -5.28 1.71 1.95
C ALA A 44 -5.78 0.30 1.65
N ARG A 45 -6.22 -0.43 2.68
CA ARG A 45 -6.99 -1.67 2.47
C ARG A 45 -8.43 -1.29 2.19
N LEU A 46 -8.89 -1.56 0.98
CA LEU A 46 -10.31 -1.48 0.65
C LEU A 46 -11.02 -2.65 1.34
N LYS A 47 -11.98 -2.35 2.22
CA LYS A 47 -12.96 -3.35 2.65
C LYS A 47 -13.96 -3.51 1.50
N ALA A 48 -14.28 -4.75 1.12
CA ALA A 48 -15.41 -4.96 0.22
C ALA A 48 -16.65 -4.29 0.84
N PRO A 49 -17.49 -3.60 0.04
CA PRO A 49 -18.70 -3.00 0.57
C PRO A 49 -19.53 -4.08 1.28
N ASP A 50 -20.03 -3.73 2.47
CA ASP A 50 -20.89 -4.57 3.32
C ASP A 50 -22.30 -4.66 2.69
N HIS A 51 -22.38 -5.16 1.46
CA HIS A 51 -23.63 -5.46 0.78
C HIS A 51 -23.47 -6.78 0.03
N ALA A 52 -23.31 -7.86 0.79
CA ALA A 52 -23.82 -9.14 0.34
C ALA A 52 -25.35 -8.95 0.18
N LEU A 53 -25.81 -9.09 -1.06
CA LEU A 53 -27.21 -9.06 -1.46
C LEU A 53 -28.06 -9.83 -0.45
N SER A 54 -28.87 -9.11 0.31
CA SER A 54 -30.01 -9.70 1.01
C SER A 54 -31.14 -9.69 -0.02
N PHE A 55 -31.43 -10.88 -0.57
CA PHE A 55 -32.63 -11.13 -1.37
C PHE A 55 -33.84 -11.31 -0.46
#